data_AF-A0A182T4U0-F1
#
_entry.id   AF-A0A182T4U0-F1
#
_cell.length_a   1.000
_cell.length_b   1.000
_cell.length_c   1.000
_cell.angle_alpha   90.00
_cell.angle_beta   90.00
_cell.angle_gamma   90.00
#
_symmetry.space_group_name_H-M   'P 1'
#
loop_
_entity.id
_entity.type
_entity.pdbx_description
1 polymer ?
#
loop_
_entity_poly.entity_id
_entity_poly.type
_entity_poly.pdbx_seq_one_letter_code
_entity_poly.pdbx_strand_id
1 'polypeptide(L)'
;LELGSHAFLEPGQNRTIPFSSQQDTSIVRQRVPLVKKKHGRLQHGAHPHRVRRPGINSIPTGASRRNGSPPHLKYTTIGDLCITCPPERTAIARKGLDGVMIEPPCLSTCNGRPISKELYELETLFGPKANFVLPHSNGPPYSFMAKVVNKQSGNTVLTCDLRYRVIVKQCKRYKPKNRDLKASCSLGNIWGSRCTFHCRGGGYLSRPNSYVECGENELWEGEEPYCVFNGKEAH
;
A
#
# COMPACT_ATOMS: atom_id res chain seq x y z
N LEU A 1 -8.58 -32.00 -17.38
CA LEU A 1 -9.33 -31.58 -16.18
C LEU A 1 -8.57 -32.09 -14.97
N GLU A 2 -7.84 -31.22 -14.29
CA GLU A 2 -7.34 -31.48 -12.93
C GLU A 2 -7.53 -30.22 -12.10
N LEU A 3 -7.78 -30.42 -10.80
CA LEU A 3 -8.35 -29.41 -9.92
C LEU A 3 -7.28 -28.46 -9.37
N GLY A 4 -7.68 -27.21 -9.11
CA GLY A 4 -6.83 -26.23 -8.46
C GLY A 4 -6.46 -26.65 -7.04
N SER A 5 -5.16 -26.70 -6.76
CA SER A 5 -4.62 -26.93 -5.42
C SER A 5 -4.79 -25.67 -4.56
N HIS A 6 -5.93 -25.58 -3.87
CA HIS A 6 -6.08 -24.65 -2.75
C HIS A 6 -5.06 -24.99 -1.66
N ALA A 7 -4.10 -24.09 -1.44
CA ALA A 7 -3.18 -24.18 -0.32
C ALA A 7 -3.94 -23.88 1.00
N PHE A 8 -4.45 -24.93 1.64
CA PHE A 8 -4.85 -24.87 3.05
C PHE A 8 -3.57 -24.69 3.90
N LEU A 9 -3.49 -23.60 4.65
CA LEU A 9 -2.40 -23.32 5.57
C LEU A 9 -2.80 -23.67 7.01
N GLU A 10 -1.84 -24.20 7.77
CA GLU A 10 -2.05 -24.64 9.16
C GLU A 10 -2.37 -23.47 10.12
N PRO A 11 -3.20 -23.71 11.16
CA PRO A 11 -3.63 -22.67 12.09
C PRO A 11 -2.53 -22.29 13.10
N GLY A 12 -1.70 -21.31 12.73
CA GLY A 12 -0.75 -20.69 13.67
C GLY A 12 0.02 -19.52 13.06
N GLN A 13 0.39 -19.62 11.79
CA GLN A 13 1.06 -18.55 11.05
C GLN A 13 0.06 -17.51 10.53
N ASN A 14 -0.78 -16.88 11.36
CA ASN A 14 -1.78 -15.90 10.90
C ASN A 14 -1.72 -14.50 11.55
N ARG A 15 -0.63 -14.20 12.27
CA ARG A 15 -0.43 -12.86 12.84
C ARG A 15 0.07 -11.86 11.79
N THR A 16 -0.82 -10.92 11.43
CA THR A 16 -0.50 -9.71 10.68
C THR A 16 0.47 -8.85 11.49
N ILE A 17 1.65 -8.54 10.93
CA ILE A 17 2.62 -7.65 11.58
C ILE A 17 2.13 -6.20 11.40
N PRO A 18 1.78 -5.46 12.47
CA PRO A 18 1.45 -4.06 12.34
C PRO A 18 2.73 -3.25 12.12
N PHE A 19 2.88 -2.63 10.94
CA PHE A 19 3.96 -1.68 10.72
C PHE A 19 3.70 -0.42 11.55
N SER A 20 4.46 -0.24 12.63
CA SER A 20 4.45 0.99 13.43
C SER A 20 5.52 1.94 12.90
N SER A 21 5.11 3.03 12.25
CA SER A 21 6.01 4.11 11.87
C SER A 21 6.34 4.99 13.08
N GLN A 22 7.19 4.50 13.99
CA GLN A 22 7.87 5.40 14.92
C GLN A 22 8.94 6.20 14.15
N GLN A 23 9.06 7.48 14.51
CA GLN A 23 9.79 8.47 13.72
C GLN A 23 11.27 8.50 14.08
N ASP A 24 12.14 8.05 13.19
CA ASP A 24 13.57 8.37 13.25
C ASP A 24 13.82 9.82 12.79
N THR A 25 13.51 10.78 13.67
CA THR A 25 13.89 12.20 13.49
C THR A 25 15.28 12.48 14.07
N SER A 26 16.33 12.02 13.38
CA SER A 26 17.73 12.32 13.79
C SER A 26 18.75 12.36 12.64
N ILE A 27 18.39 12.89 11.46
CA ILE A 27 19.38 13.26 10.43
C ILE A 27 19.36 14.77 10.18
N VAL A 28 20.29 15.47 10.85
CA VAL A 28 20.62 16.86 10.59
C VAL A 28 21.23 16.99 9.19
N ARG A 29 20.50 17.57 8.23
CA ARG A 29 21.08 18.03 6.96
C ARG A 29 21.32 19.53 7.00
N GLN A 30 22.60 19.89 7.07
CA GLN A 30 23.07 21.28 6.99
C GLN A 30 22.63 21.93 5.66
N ARG A 31 22.15 23.17 5.72
CA ARG A 31 21.86 23.97 4.52
C ARG A 31 23.14 24.66 4.05
N VAL A 32 23.52 24.44 2.80
CA VAL A 32 24.55 25.25 2.11
C VAL A 32 23.85 26.38 1.34
N PRO A 33 24.27 27.66 1.45
CA PRO A 33 23.62 28.75 0.73
C PRO A 33 24.02 28.80 -0.76
N LEU A 34 23.06 28.90 -1.67
CA LEU A 34 23.32 29.07 -3.10
C LEU A 34 23.46 30.56 -3.45
N VAL A 35 24.64 30.97 -3.90
CA VAL A 35 24.95 32.35 -4.29
C VAL A 35 24.32 32.70 -5.66
N LYS A 36 23.56 33.80 -5.73
CA LYS A 36 23.03 34.35 -6.99
C LYS A 36 24.13 35.09 -7.77
N LYS A 37 24.40 34.69 -9.01
CA LYS A 37 25.22 35.47 -9.99
C LYS A 37 24.34 36.41 -10.83
N LYS A 38 24.91 37.52 -11.31
CA LYS A 38 24.20 38.68 -11.88
C LYS A 38 24.88 39.20 -13.15
N HIS A 39 24.18 39.19 -14.29
CA HIS A 39 24.38 39.94 -15.54
C HIS A 39 22.95 40.13 -16.14
N GLY A 40 22.45 41.24 -16.71
CA GLY A 40 23.02 42.33 -17.54
C GLY A 40 22.78 42.00 -19.03
N ARG A 41 22.13 42.80 -19.91
CA ARG A 41 21.56 44.19 -19.88
C ARG A 41 20.70 44.43 -21.17
N LEU A 42 19.86 45.49 -21.21
CA LEU A 42 19.24 46.19 -22.40
C LEU A 42 17.97 45.59 -23.07
N GLN A 43 17.14 46.35 -23.83
CA GLN A 43 16.42 47.64 -23.59
C GLN A 43 15.36 47.90 -24.72
N HIS A 44 14.56 49.00 -24.61
CA HIS A 44 13.47 49.44 -25.53
C HIS A 44 12.19 48.56 -25.48
N GLY A 45 10.92 48.98 -25.63
CA GLY A 45 10.20 50.28 -25.76
C GLY A 45 8.70 49.95 -26.07
N ALA A 46 7.66 50.76 -25.87
CA ALA A 46 7.49 52.11 -25.30
C ALA A 46 6.03 52.32 -24.77
N HIS A 47 5.52 53.56 -24.76
CA HIS A 47 4.14 54.00 -24.41
C HIS A 47 3.63 55.01 -25.47
N PRO A 48 2.38 55.58 -25.44
CA PRO A 48 1.20 55.36 -24.58
C PRO A 48 -0.13 55.16 -25.37
N HIS A 49 -1.27 54.99 -24.69
CA HIS A 49 -2.43 55.92 -24.76
C HIS A 49 -3.50 55.57 -23.71
N ARG A 50 -4.34 56.56 -23.36
CA ARG A 50 -5.21 56.57 -22.17
C ARG A 50 -6.62 57.02 -22.55
N VAL A 51 -7.64 56.24 -22.21
CA VAL A 51 -9.05 56.68 -22.13
C VAL A 51 -9.62 56.24 -20.77
N ARG A 52 -10.54 57.02 -20.18
CA ARG A 52 -10.93 56.93 -18.76
C ARG A 52 -12.45 57.14 -18.59
N ARG A 53 -13.04 56.46 -17.59
CA ARG A 53 -14.41 56.61 -17.00
C ARG A 53 -15.52 55.68 -17.59
N PRO A 54 -16.66 55.47 -16.88
CA PRO A 54 -16.75 54.99 -15.49
C PRO A 54 -17.91 53.97 -15.22
N GLY A 55 -17.92 53.29 -14.07
CA GLY A 55 -19.02 52.42 -13.61
C GLY A 55 -18.54 51.34 -12.63
N ILE A 56 -18.43 51.63 -11.32
CA ILE A 56 -19.44 51.40 -10.26
C ILE A 56 -19.48 49.93 -9.75
N ASN A 57 -19.04 49.80 -8.48
CA ASN A 57 -19.37 48.79 -7.45
C ASN A 57 -18.83 47.33 -7.51
N SER A 58 -17.68 47.18 -6.85
CA SER A 58 -17.46 46.32 -5.65
C SER A 58 -17.70 44.80 -5.69
N ILE A 59 -16.59 44.03 -5.72
CA ILE A 59 -16.32 42.89 -4.82
C ILE A 59 -14.81 42.88 -4.49
N PRO A 60 -14.37 42.79 -3.22
CA PRO A 60 -12.94 42.71 -2.89
C PRO A 60 -12.38 41.30 -3.15
N THR A 61 -11.15 41.27 -3.67
CA THR A 61 -10.37 40.05 -3.87
C THR A 61 -9.93 39.46 -2.53
N GLY A 62 -10.21 38.18 -2.32
CA GLY A 62 -9.95 37.48 -1.06
C GLY A 62 -9.81 35.96 -1.23
N ALA A 63 -9.07 35.53 -2.26
CA ALA A 63 -8.79 34.11 -2.51
C ALA A 63 -7.79 33.55 -1.48
N SER A 64 -8.24 33.44 -0.23
CA SER A 64 -7.51 32.73 0.82
C SER A 64 -7.32 31.28 0.41
N ARG A 65 -6.06 30.92 0.14
CA ARG A 65 -5.63 29.53 -0.02
C ARG A 65 -6.08 28.77 1.21
N ARG A 66 -7.10 27.91 1.08
CA ARG A 66 -7.42 26.93 2.11
C ARG A 66 -6.27 25.94 2.14
N ASN A 67 -5.32 26.16 3.05
CA ASN A 67 -4.44 25.10 3.51
C ASN A 67 -5.33 23.93 3.89
N GLY A 68 -5.13 22.78 3.26
CA GLY A 68 -5.90 21.58 3.57
C GLY A 68 -5.61 21.19 5.01
N SER A 69 -6.57 21.41 5.90
CA SER A 69 -6.56 20.82 7.23
C SER A 69 -6.35 19.30 7.08
N PRO A 70 -5.59 18.65 7.98
CA PRO A 70 -5.57 17.19 8.04
C PRO A 70 -7.02 16.67 8.11
N PRO A 71 -7.35 15.52 7.50
CA PRO A 71 -8.68 14.93 7.63
C PRO A 71 -8.96 14.75 9.12
N HIS A 72 -9.91 15.53 9.63
CA HIS A 72 -10.16 15.63 11.06
C HIS A 72 -10.57 14.24 11.57
N LEU A 73 -9.72 13.61 12.40
CA LEU A 73 -10.01 12.29 12.95
C LEU A 73 -11.34 12.39 13.70
N LYS A 74 -12.33 11.60 13.29
CA LYS A 74 -13.63 11.58 13.96
C LYS A 74 -13.42 11.11 15.40
N TYR A 75 -13.93 11.87 16.36
CA TYR A 75 -13.83 11.57 17.78
C TYR A 75 -15.16 11.86 18.48
N THR A 76 -15.32 11.32 19.68
CA THR A 76 -16.43 11.61 20.60
C THR A 76 -15.89 11.77 22.02
N THR A 77 -16.61 12.48 22.88
CA THR A 77 -16.27 12.70 24.30
C THR A 77 -17.45 12.28 25.17
N ILE A 78 -17.21 11.32 26.07
CA ILE A 78 -18.24 10.72 26.94
C ILE A 78 -17.75 10.87 28.38
N GLY A 79 -18.28 11.87 29.10
CA GLY A 79 -17.62 12.37 30.31
C GLY A 79 -16.20 12.83 29.97
N ASP A 80 -15.22 12.43 30.77
CA ASP A 80 -13.81 12.74 30.55
C ASP A 80 -13.12 11.83 29.51
N LEU A 81 -13.82 10.80 28.99
CA LEU A 81 -13.25 9.86 28.03
C LEU A 81 -13.44 10.33 26.58
N CYS A 82 -12.36 10.81 25.97
CA CYS A 82 -12.29 11.16 24.55
C CYS A 82 -11.85 9.94 23.73
N ILE A 83 -12.69 9.45 22.82
CA ILE A 83 -12.47 8.26 21.97
C ILE A 83 -12.26 8.68 20.51
N THR A 84 -11.21 8.20 19.86
CA THR A 84 -10.95 8.45 18.43
C THR A 84 -11.31 7.26 17.55
N CYS A 85 -11.77 7.54 16.32
CA CYS A 85 -11.78 6.53 15.28
C CYS A 85 -10.35 6.11 14.92
N PRO A 86 -10.08 4.81 14.72
CA PRO A 86 -8.78 4.31 14.29
C PRO A 86 -8.31 4.95 12.98
N PRO A 87 -7.00 5.25 12.83
CA PRO A 87 -6.44 5.78 11.58
C PRO A 87 -6.40 4.71 10.47
N GLU A 88 -6.17 5.14 9.22
CA GLU A 88 -5.93 4.24 8.09
C GLU A 88 -4.75 3.30 8.38
N ARG A 89 -4.97 1.99 8.27
CA ARG A 89 -3.94 0.97 8.50
C ARG A 89 -3.38 0.50 7.16
N THR A 90 -2.05 0.49 7.05
CA THR A 90 -1.37 -0.25 5.98
C THR A 90 -1.01 -1.63 6.49
N ALA A 91 -1.35 -2.66 5.72
CA ALA A 91 -1.02 -4.05 6.00
C ALA A 91 -0.28 -4.65 4.79
N ILE A 92 0.81 -5.37 5.03
CA ILE A 92 1.65 -5.94 3.98
C ILE A 92 1.45 -7.46 3.98
N ALA A 93 1.14 -8.03 2.81
CA ALA A 93 1.04 -9.47 2.63
C ALA A 93 2.40 -10.13 2.87
N ARG A 94 2.39 -11.26 3.56
CA ARG A 94 3.59 -12.07 3.80
C ARG A 94 3.94 -12.86 2.55
N LYS A 95 5.20 -13.31 2.48
CA LYS A 95 5.71 -14.17 1.42
C LYS A 95 4.74 -15.32 1.11
N GLY A 96 4.40 -15.47 -0.17
CA GLY A 96 3.50 -16.50 -0.68
C GLY A 96 2.00 -16.16 -0.63
N LEU A 97 1.59 -14.98 -0.14
CA LEU A 97 0.18 -14.58 -0.03
C LEU A 97 -0.20 -13.45 -0.99
N ASP A 98 -1.39 -13.55 -1.58
CA ASP A 98 -2.01 -12.57 -2.49
C ASP A 98 -2.88 -11.52 -1.75
N GLY A 99 -2.90 -11.56 -0.42
CA GLY A 99 -3.69 -10.68 0.43
C GLY A 99 -3.34 -10.77 1.92
N VAL A 100 -4.12 -10.08 2.75
CA VAL A 100 -3.99 -10.04 4.21
C VAL A 100 -5.33 -10.28 4.89
N MET A 101 -5.38 -11.18 5.86
CA MET A 101 -6.48 -11.26 6.83
C MET A 101 -6.34 -10.10 7.82
N ILE A 102 -7.37 -9.25 7.91
CA ILE A 102 -7.36 -8.06 8.77
C ILE A 102 -8.02 -8.35 10.12
N GLU A 103 -7.56 -7.65 11.16
CA GLU A 103 -8.19 -7.67 12.49
C GLU A 103 -8.68 -6.26 12.85
N PRO A 104 -9.88 -6.13 13.46
CA PRO A 104 -10.36 -4.85 13.97
C PRO A 104 -9.33 -4.19 14.89
N PRO A 105 -8.94 -2.92 14.67
CA PRO A 105 -8.00 -2.22 15.52
C PRO A 105 -8.54 -2.05 16.95
N CYS A 106 -7.62 -1.95 17.90
CA CYS A 106 -7.96 -1.51 19.25
C CYS A 106 -8.38 -0.03 19.22
N LEU A 107 -9.38 0.32 20.02
CA LEU A 107 -9.78 1.71 20.23
C LEU A 107 -8.73 2.44 21.06
N SER A 108 -8.51 3.70 20.73
CA SER A 108 -7.61 4.59 21.46
C SER A 108 -8.34 5.83 21.96
N THR A 109 -7.84 6.40 23.05
CA THR A 109 -8.22 7.75 23.44
C THR A 109 -7.64 8.77 22.48
N CYS A 110 -8.12 10.01 22.56
CA CYS A 110 -7.55 11.15 21.82
C CYS A 110 -6.06 11.42 22.13
N ASN A 111 -5.55 10.90 23.26
CA ASN A 111 -4.14 10.94 23.65
C ASN A 111 -3.37 9.63 23.31
N GLY A 112 -3.93 8.78 22.45
CA GLY A 112 -3.30 7.54 21.97
C GLY A 112 -3.25 6.38 22.97
N ARG A 113 -3.87 6.49 24.15
CA ARG A 113 -3.91 5.40 25.14
C ARG A 113 -4.93 4.34 24.73
N PRO A 114 -4.64 3.03 24.83
CA PRO A 114 -5.62 1.99 24.51
C PRO A 114 -6.82 2.02 25.45
N ILE A 115 -8.00 1.71 24.93
CA ILE A 115 -9.26 1.60 25.69
C ILE A 115 -9.60 0.11 25.88
N SER A 116 -10.06 -0.28 27.08
CA SER A 116 -10.48 -1.68 27.33
C SER A 116 -11.69 -2.06 26.48
N LYS A 117 -11.62 -3.23 25.86
CA LYS A 117 -12.72 -3.86 25.12
C LYS A 117 -13.94 -4.16 25.99
N GLU A 118 -13.77 -4.19 27.32
CA GLU A 118 -14.84 -4.40 28.30
C GLU A 118 -15.69 -3.14 28.53
N LEU A 119 -15.18 -1.96 28.16
CA LEU A 119 -15.89 -0.69 28.25
C LEU A 119 -16.46 -0.30 26.89
N TYR A 120 -15.61 -0.32 25.86
CA TYR A 120 -15.98 0.05 24.49
C TYR A 120 -15.37 -0.94 23.49
N GLU A 121 -16.18 -1.43 22.57
CA GLU A 121 -15.76 -2.33 21.50
C GLU A 121 -16.07 -1.74 20.13
N LEU A 122 -15.24 -2.11 19.15
CA LEU A 122 -15.38 -1.70 17.76
C LEU A 122 -16.03 -2.83 16.97
N GLU A 123 -17.34 -2.73 16.77
CA GLU A 123 -18.11 -3.72 16.02
C GLU A 123 -18.13 -3.37 14.52
N THR A 124 -17.83 -4.35 13.67
CA THR A 124 -17.92 -4.22 12.21
C THR A 124 -19.19 -4.91 11.70
N LEU A 125 -19.65 -4.55 10.50
CA LEU A 125 -20.79 -5.22 9.84
C LEU A 125 -20.57 -6.73 9.58
N PHE A 126 -19.32 -7.21 9.69
CA PHE A 126 -18.94 -8.61 9.53
C PHE A 126 -18.79 -9.34 10.88
N GLY A 127 -19.25 -8.72 11.96
CA GLY A 127 -19.10 -9.21 13.34
C GLY A 127 -17.75 -8.84 13.97
N PRO A 128 -17.40 -9.48 15.11
CA PRO A 128 -16.17 -9.18 15.87
C PRO A 128 -14.90 -9.80 15.27
N LYS A 129 -15.03 -10.72 14.30
CA LYS A 129 -13.90 -11.38 13.63
C LYS A 129 -14.01 -11.19 12.12
N ALA A 130 -13.10 -10.40 11.55
CA ALA A 130 -13.00 -10.23 10.09
C ALA A 130 -12.28 -11.43 9.47
N ASN A 131 -12.97 -12.57 9.37
CA ASN A 131 -12.46 -13.85 8.85
C ASN A 131 -12.28 -13.86 7.32
N PHE A 132 -12.04 -12.71 6.69
CA PHE A 132 -11.87 -12.57 5.25
C PHE A 132 -10.49 -12.01 4.91
N VAL A 133 -9.93 -12.49 3.80
CA VAL A 133 -8.68 -11.97 3.24
C VAL A 133 -9.01 -10.78 2.35
N LEU A 134 -8.34 -9.65 2.58
CA LEU A 134 -8.36 -8.53 1.65
C LEU A 134 -7.21 -8.68 0.65
N PRO A 135 -7.48 -8.68 -0.67
CA PRO A 135 -6.43 -8.74 -1.69
C PRO A 135 -5.72 -7.38 -1.81
N HIS A 136 -4.76 -7.27 -2.72
CA HIS A 136 -4.03 -6.01 -2.95
C HIS A 136 -4.98 -4.83 -3.24
N SER A 137 -4.80 -3.71 -2.52
CA SER A 137 -5.48 -2.45 -2.78
C SER A 137 -4.96 -1.81 -4.06
N ASN A 138 -5.50 -2.24 -5.21
CA ASN A 138 -5.24 -1.72 -6.56
C ASN A 138 -5.80 -0.29 -6.77
N GLY A 139 -5.52 0.64 -5.84
CA GLY A 139 -6.00 2.02 -5.87
C GLY A 139 -6.34 2.57 -4.47
N PRO A 140 -7.59 2.99 -4.21
CA PRO A 140 -7.99 3.47 -2.89
C PRO A 140 -7.95 2.36 -1.83
N PRO A 141 -7.87 2.71 -0.53
CA PRO A 141 -8.01 1.74 0.56
C PRO A 141 -9.41 1.13 0.58
N TYR A 142 -9.52 -0.08 1.09
CA TYR A 142 -10.81 -0.64 1.50
C TYR A 142 -11.39 0.18 2.64
N SER A 143 -12.70 0.47 2.59
CA SER A 143 -13.44 1.25 3.59
C SER A 143 -14.55 0.39 4.17
N PHE A 144 -14.64 0.36 5.50
CA PHE A 144 -15.67 -0.39 6.22
C PHE A 144 -16.29 0.47 7.30
N MET A 145 -17.62 0.48 7.36
CA MET A 145 -18.31 1.12 8.48
C MET A 145 -18.18 0.25 9.74
N ALA A 146 -17.81 0.87 10.85
CA ALA A 146 -17.76 0.25 12.16
C ALA A 146 -18.41 1.16 13.22
N LYS A 147 -18.95 0.55 14.26
CA LYS A 147 -19.60 1.22 15.39
C LYS A 147 -18.74 1.07 16.63
N VAL A 148 -18.55 2.15 17.36
CA VAL A 148 -18.04 2.11 18.74
C VAL A 148 -19.23 1.91 19.65
N VAL A 149 -19.28 0.76 20.32
CA VAL A 149 -20.40 0.36 21.18
C VAL A 149 -19.94 0.34 22.63
N ASN A 150 -20.69 0.97 23.52
CA ASN A 150 -20.49 0.85 24.97
C ASN A 150 -20.99 -0.53 25.42
N LYS A 151 -20.12 -1.38 26.00
CA LYS A 151 -20.46 -2.77 26.32
C LYS A 151 -21.53 -2.93 27.41
N GLN A 152 -21.67 -1.97 28.31
CA GLN A 152 -22.61 -2.04 29.43
C GLN A 152 -24.04 -1.71 29.00
N SER A 153 -24.20 -0.76 28.07
CA SER A 153 -25.51 -0.25 27.61
C SER A 153 -25.92 -0.71 26.21
N GLY A 154 -25.01 -1.27 25.41
CA GLY A 154 -25.25 -1.60 24.00
C GLY A 154 -25.37 -0.38 23.08
N ASN A 155 -25.26 0.84 23.61
CA ASN A 155 -25.42 2.06 22.83
C ASN A 155 -24.22 2.33 21.91
N THR A 156 -24.48 2.68 20.66
CA THR A 156 -23.47 3.18 19.73
C THR A 156 -23.14 4.64 20.07
N VAL A 157 -21.86 4.92 20.36
CA VAL A 157 -21.39 6.27 20.76
C VAL A 157 -20.62 7.01 19.65
N LEU A 158 -20.14 6.29 18.63
CA LEU A 158 -19.45 6.85 17.47
C LEU A 158 -19.52 5.87 16.28
N THR A 159 -19.58 6.40 15.06
CA THR A 159 -19.50 5.60 13.82
C THR A 159 -18.23 5.99 13.05
N CYS A 160 -17.41 4.99 12.73
CA CYS A 160 -16.10 5.13 12.10
C CYS A 160 -16.08 4.58 10.67
N ASP A 161 -15.26 5.21 9.82
CA ASP A 161 -14.79 4.66 8.54
C ASP A 161 -13.42 4.01 8.79
N LEU A 162 -13.37 2.68 8.82
CA LEU A 162 -12.13 1.92 8.96
C LEU A 162 -11.51 1.72 7.59
N ARG A 163 -10.30 2.26 7.42
CA ARG A 163 -9.59 2.26 6.13
C ARG A 163 -8.39 1.32 6.16
N TYR A 164 -8.32 0.41 5.21
CA TYR A 164 -7.23 -0.56 5.08
C TYR A 164 -6.58 -0.50 3.70
N ARG A 165 -5.28 -0.25 3.67
CA ARG A 165 -4.45 -0.33 2.48
C ARG A 165 -3.64 -1.63 2.53
N VAL A 166 -3.94 -2.56 1.65
CA VAL A 166 -3.23 -3.84 1.55
C VAL A 166 -2.17 -3.77 0.46
N ILE A 167 -0.92 -3.97 0.83
CA ILE A 167 0.23 -4.03 -0.09
C ILE A 167 0.63 -5.49 -0.27
N VAL A 168 0.56 -5.98 -1.50
CA VAL A 168 1.13 -7.28 -1.88
C VAL A 168 2.40 -6.99 -2.67
N LYS A 169 3.56 -7.35 -2.13
CA LYS A 169 4.84 -7.21 -2.84
C LYS A 169 4.83 -8.12 -4.07
N GLN A 170 5.13 -7.57 -5.24
CA GLN A 170 5.13 -8.30 -6.49
C GLN A 170 6.31 -7.90 -7.36
N CYS A 171 7.00 -8.88 -7.92
CA CYS A 171 8.01 -8.63 -8.94
C CYS A 171 7.35 -8.22 -10.27
N LYS A 172 8.13 -7.59 -11.15
CA LYS A 172 7.71 -7.42 -12.56
C LYS A 172 7.46 -8.79 -13.20
N ARG A 173 6.55 -8.86 -14.18
CA ARG A 173 6.25 -10.12 -14.89
C ARG A 173 7.53 -10.80 -15.38
N TYR A 174 7.80 -12.01 -14.90
CA TYR A 174 9.01 -12.73 -15.26
C TYR A 174 9.04 -13.02 -16.77
N LYS A 175 10.22 -12.84 -17.36
CA LYS A 175 10.52 -13.11 -18.76
C LYS A 175 11.90 -13.79 -18.80
N PRO A 176 11.99 -15.07 -19.20
CA PRO A 176 13.28 -15.71 -19.45
C PRO A 176 14.11 -14.89 -20.45
N LYS A 177 15.41 -14.82 -20.20
CA LYS A 177 16.41 -14.21 -21.10
C LYS A 177 16.55 -15.04 -22.38
N ASN A 178 16.54 -16.37 -22.26
CA ASN A 178 16.60 -17.26 -23.42
C ASN A 178 15.20 -17.53 -24.02
N ARG A 179 15.07 -17.37 -25.35
CA ARG A 179 13.84 -17.67 -26.11
C ARG A 179 13.49 -19.16 -26.14
N ASP A 180 14.43 -20.06 -25.88
CA ASP A 180 14.15 -21.50 -25.81
C ASP A 180 13.57 -21.90 -24.46
N LEU A 181 13.63 -21.04 -23.44
CA LEU A 181 13.09 -21.33 -22.12
C LEU A 181 11.64 -20.87 -21.94
N LYS A 182 10.80 -21.79 -21.48
CA LYS A 182 9.47 -21.52 -20.94
C LYS A 182 9.53 -21.60 -19.42
N ALA A 183 9.24 -20.49 -18.75
CA ALA A 183 9.06 -20.47 -17.29
C ALA A 183 7.61 -20.80 -16.91
N SER A 184 7.44 -21.44 -15.75
CA SER A 184 6.16 -21.66 -15.07
C SER A 184 6.32 -21.26 -13.60
N CYS A 185 5.49 -20.33 -13.11
CA CYS A 185 5.67 -19.70 -11.80
C CYS A 185 4.53 -20.05 -10.85
N SER A 186 4.85 -20.52 -9.65
CA SER A 186 3.87 -21.06 -8.69
C SER A 186 2.79 -20.07 -8.26
N LEU A 187 3.14 -18.80 -8.08
CA LEU A 187 2.24 -17.74 -7.59
C LEU A 187 2.30 -16.50 -8.51
N GLY A 188 2.44 -16.72 -9.82
CA GLY A 188 2.64 -15.64 -10.78
C GLY A 188 3.88 -14.82 -10.44
N ASN A 189 3.70 -13.54 -10.08
CA ASN A 189 4.79 -12.64 -9.69
C ASN A 189 4.77 -12.22 -8.21
N ILE A 190 3.95 -12.85 -7.37
CA ILE A 190 3.86 -12.53 -5.94
C ILE A 190 5.21 -12.82 -5.24
N TRP A 191 5.57 -12.03 -4.23
CA TRP A 191 6.74 -12.30 -3.38
C TRP A 191 6.75 -13.74 -2.86
N GLY A 192 7.84 -14.48 -3.12
CA GLY A 192 7.96 -15.92 -2.84
C GLY A 192 7.43 -16.85 -3.93
N SER A 193 6.88 -16.33 -5.03
CA SER A 193 6.62 -17.11 -6.25
C SER A 193 7.93 -17.69 -6.79
N ARG A 194 7.94 -18.98 -7.10
CA ARG A 194 9.09 -19.68 -7.67
C ARG A 194 8.77 -20.06 -9.11
N CYS A 195 9.59 -19.60 -10.05
CA CYS A 195 9.52 -19.97 -11.46
C CYS A 195 10.48 -21.11 -11.76
N THR A 196 9.95 -22.25 -12.21
CA THR A 196 10.70 -23.37 -12.77
C THR A 196 10.73 -23.29 -14.29
N PHE A 197 11.65 -24.01 -14.92
CA PHE A 197 11.97 -23.87 -16.35
C PHE A 197 11.78 -25.17 -17.12
N HIS A 198 11.41 -25.04 -18.40
CA HIS A 198 11.33 -26.14 -19.35
C HIS A 198 11.78 -25.66 -20.73
N CYS A 199 12.42 -26.54 -21.52
CA CYS A 199 12.84 -26.22 -22.87
C CYS A 199 11.69 -26.34 -23.88
N ARG A 200 11.54 -25.32 -24.71
CA ARG A 200 10.80 -25.38 -25.97
C ARG A 200 11.57 -26.30 -26.92
N GLY A 201 10.89 -27.19 -27.64
CA GLY A 201 11.54 -28.06 -28.63
C GLY A 201 12.21 -29.33 -28.09
N GLY A 202 11.95 -29.76 -26.86
CA GLY A 202 12.35 -31.10 -26.37
C GLY A 202 13.81 -31.27 -25.96
N GLY A 203 14.56 -30.18 -25.79
CA GLY A 203 15.90 -30.20 -25.17
C GLY A 203 15.86 -30.38 -23.65
N TYR A 204 17.05 -30.50 -23.05
CA TYR A 204 17.25 -30.64 -21.60
C TYR A 204 17.75 -29.32 -20.98
N LEU A 205 17.46 -29.10 -19.69
CA LEU A 205 18.04 -27.97 -18.96
C LEU A 205 19.51 -28.24 -18.65
N SER A 206 20.38 -27.25 -18.85
CA SER A 206 21.78 -27.31 -18.43
C SER A 206 21.96 -27.48 -16.91
N ARG A 207 20.96 -27.06 -16.13
CA ARG A 207 20.86 -27.29 -14.68
C ARG A 207 19.45 -27.78 -14.33
N PRO A 208 19.27 -29.08 -14.02
CA PRO A 208 18.01 -29.60 -13.51
C PRO A 208 17.59 -28.89 -12.22
N ASN A 209 16.28 -28.77 -11.99
CA ASN A 209 15.68 -28.16 -10.79
C ASN A 209 16.07 -26.68 -10.51
N SER A 210 16.72 -26.00 -11.47
CA SER A 210 16.93 -24.55 -11.42
C SER A 210 15.60 -23.81 -11.26
N TYR A 211 15.58 -22.76 -10.44
CA TYR A 211 14.45 -21.86 -10.28
C TYR A 211 14.94 -20.43 -10.05
N VAL A 212 14.07 -19.47 -10.37
CA VAL A 212 14.17 -18.11 -9.83
C VAL A 212 13.02 -17.86 -8.86
N GLU A 213 13.22 -17.01 -7.88
CA GLU A 213 12.23 -16.65 -6.87
C GLU A 213 12.00 -15.14 -6.84
N CYS A 214 10.76 -14.71 -6.64
CA CYS A 214 10.47 -13.30 -6.44
C CYS A 214 10.89 -12.90 -5.02
N GLY A 215 11.93 -12.06 -4.90
CA GLY A 215 12.51 -11.58 -3.66
C GLY A 215 11.70 -10.50 -2.96
N GLU A 216 12.09 -10.16 -1.73
CA GLU A 216 11.40 -9.14 -0.92
C GLU A 216 11.58 -7.70 -1.46
N ASN A 217 12.63 -7.50 -2.26
CA ASN A 217 12.98 -6.28 -2.97
C ASN A 217 12.23 -6.09 -4.30
N GLU A 218 11.25 -6.94 -4.61
CA GLU A 218 10.48 -6.96 -5.87
C GLU A 218 11.33 -7.26 -7.12
N LEU A 219 12.49 -7.91 -6.93
CA LEU A 219 13.37 -8.41 -7.97
C LEU A 219 13.33 -9.94 -8.04
N TRP A 220 13.59 -10.49 -9.22
CA TRP A 220 13.76 -11.94 -9.39
C TRP A 220 15.19 -12.33 -9.03
N GLU A 221 15.32 -13.26 -8.09
CA GLU A 221 16.57 -13.75 -7.52
C GLU A 221 16.80 -15.21 -7.93
N GLY A 222 18.06 -15.64 -8.00
CA GLY A 222 18.45 -16.94 -8.54
C GLY A 222 18.92 -16.87 -9.99
N GLU A 223 19.22 -18.04 -10.57
CA GLU A 223 19.87 -18.12 -11.88
C GLU A 223 19.05 -18.91 -12.90
N GLU A 224 18.97 -18.36 -14.11
CA GLU A 224 18.35 -19.00 -15.26
C GLU A 224 19.25 -20.13 -15.80
N PRO A 225 18.71 -21.30 -16.19
CA PRO A 225 19.44 -22.32 -16.94
C PRO A 225 19.60 -21.90 -18.41
N TYR A 226 20.01 -22.82 -19.27
CA TYR A 226 19.85 -22.73 -20.72
C TYR A 226 19.46 -24.10 -21.28
N CYS A 227 18.97 -24.15 -22.51
CA CYS A 227 18.59 -25.39 -23.17
C CYS A 227 19.76 -26.03 -23.89
N VAL A 228 19.90 -27.34 -23.72
CA VAL A 228 20.83 -28.19 -24.47
C VAL A 228 20.01 -29.11 -25.34
N PHE A 229 20.22 -29.02 -26.66
CA PHE A 229 19.61 -29.90 -27.64
C PHE A 229 20.68 -30.86 -28.11
N ASN A 230 20.48 -32.16 -27.88
CA ASN A 230 21.34 -33.18 -28.47
C ASN A 230 21.07 -33.16 -29.98
N GLY A 231 22.04 -32.70 -30.77
CA GLY A 231 21.92 -32.66 -32.22
C GLY A 231 21.67 -34.06 -32.78
N LYS A 232 20.45 -34.31 -33.24
CA LYS A 232 20.23 -35.28 -34.32
C LYS A 232 20.42 -34.54 -35.62
N GLU A 233 21.14 -35.15 -36.56
CA GLU A 233 21.58 -34.48 -37.77
C GLU A 233 20.43 -33.86 -38.56
N ALA A 234 20.65 -32.66 -39.08
CA ALA A 234 19.95 -32.22 -40.28
C ALA A 234 20.58 -32.95 -41.47
N HIS A 235 20.00 -34.09 -41.83
CA HIS A 235 20.22 -34.80 -43.09
C HIS A 235 19.12 -34.44 -44.10
#